data_AF-A0A9P7VL02-F1
#
_entry.id   AF-A0A9P7VL02-F1
#
_cell.length_a   1.000
_cell.length_b   1.000
_cell.length_c   1.000
_cell.angle_alpha   90.00
_cell.angle_beta   90.00
_cell.angle_gamma   90.00
#
_symmetry.space_group_name_H-M   'P 1'
#
loop_
_entity.id
_entity.type
_entity.pdbx_description
1 polymer ?
#
loop_
_entity_poly.entity_id
_entity_poly.type
_entity_poly.pdbx_seq_one_letter_code
_entity_poly.pdbx_strand_id
1 'polypeptide(L)'
;MILHALPLEPTTLTLSRYIAYTSQYISSSSKYLTGVCHFLKDLYSDFDTNQRHLMVQATTYGSKKMSGNPMFQKLPLQLSHLIAFCFLANISGSYNDLLFATILSCCFYGYCQSGELIWKNDKQLQDFCKIIKHSLFVLQKNDAQYHIPYNKSDPFYHGTDILLI
;
A
#
# COMPACT_ATOMS: atom_id res chain seq x y z
N MET A 1 7.80 45.77 2.70
CA MET A 1 7.81 45.46 4.15
C MET A 1 7.79 43.94 4.30
N ILE A 2 8.95 43.30 4.50
CA ILE A 2 9.05 41.83 4.60
C ILE A 2 8.65 41.46 6.01
N LEU A 3 7.42 40.99 6.21
CA LEU A 3 6.78 40.78 7.52
C LEU A 3 7.55 39.82 8.46
N HIS A 4 8.54 39.08 7.96
CA HIS A 4 9.24 38.04 8.73
C HIS A 4 10.77 37.99 8.59
N ALA A 5 11.41 38.98 7.92
CA ALA A 5 12.87 39.06 7.76
C ALA A 5 13.56 37.70 7.44
N LEU A 6 12.91 36.88 6.61
CA LEU A 6 13.46 35.58 6.19
C LEU A 6 14.51 35.82 5.10
N PRO A 7 15.62 35.07 5.10
CA PRO A 7 16.58 35.12 4.01
C PRO A 7 15.89 34.70 2.71
N LEU A 8 16.26 35.35 1.60
CA LEU A 8 15.77 35.01 0.26
C LEU A 8 16.22 33.60 -0.14
N GLU A 9 17.39 33.20 0.33
CA GLU A 9 17.91 31.86 0.12
C GLU A 9 17.15 30.81 0.95
N PRO A 10 16.82 29.65 0.34
CA PRO A 10 16.11 28.56 0.97
C PRO A 10 17.02 27.81 1.96
N THR A 11 17.23 28.40 3.13
CA THR A 11 17.93 27.75 4.25
C THR A 11 17.08 26.64 4.88
N THR A 12 17.71 25.73 5.62
CA THR A 12 17.02 24.68 6.38
C THR A 12 15.91 25.22 7.29
N LEU A 13 16.12 26.40 7.90
CA LEU A 13 15.15 27.08 8.75
C LEU A 13 13.99 27.68 7.96
N THR A 14 14.26 28.27 6.79
CA THR A 14 13.21 28.81 5.92
C THR A 14 12.31 27.69 5.42
N LEU A 15 12.89 26.56 5.01
CA LEU A 15 12.16 25.39 4.53
C LEU A 15 11.32 24.74 5.64
N SER A 16 11.87 24.59 6.86
CA SER A 16 11.09 24.04 7.98
C SER A 16 9.92 24.93 8.37
N ARG A 17 10.11 26.26 8.41
CA ARG A 17 9.04 27.24 8.65
C ARG A 17 7.98 27.21 7.56
N TYR A 18 8.39 27.10 6.29
CA TYR A 18 7.47 26.95 5.17
C TYR A 18 6.60 25.69 5.33
N ILE A 19 7.19 24.54 5.65
CA ILE A 19 6.43 23.30 5.89
C ILE A 19 5.48 23.50 7.07
N ALA A 20 5.95 24.01 8.20
CA ALA A 20 5.13 24.20 9.39
C ALA A 20 3.92 25.10 9.12
N TYR A 21 4.12 26.22 8.40
CA TYR A 21 3.06 27.14 8.01
C TYR A 21 2.08 26.51 7.02
N THR A 22 2.58 25.94 5.91
CA THR A 22 1.71 25.36 4.88
C THR A 22 0.93 24.15 5.37
N SER A 23 1.46 23.40 6.35
CA SER A 23 0.79 22.24 6.94
C SER A 23 -0.47 22.59 7.74
N GLN A 24 -0.63 23.85 8.15
CA GLN A 24 -1.86 24.33 8.78
C GLN A 24 -3.03 24.38 7.79
N TYR A 25 -2.73 24.54 6.50
CA TYR A 25 -3.72 24.74 5.45
C TYR A 25 -3.81 23.55 4.48
N ILE A 26 -2.72 22.77 4.35
CA ILE A 26 -2.59 21.73 3.32
C ILE A 26 -1.91 20.48 3.93
N SER A 27 -2.59 19.32 3.85
CA SER A 27 -2.07 18.04 4.36
C SER A 27 -0.90 17.46 3.57
N SER A 28 -0.68 17.97 2.35
CA SER A 28 0.34 17.54 1.40
C SER A 28 1.51 18.53 1.25
N SER A 29 1.76 19.40 2.25
CA SER A 29 2.84 20.41 2.26
C SER A 29 4.20 19.88 1.76
N SER A 30 4.61 18.69 2.21
CA SER A 30 5.84 18.03 1.76
C SER A 30 5.88 17.70 0.25
N LYS A 31 4.74 17.40 -0.36
CA LYS A 31 4.63 17.16 -1.81
C LYS A 31 4.79 18.47 -2.58
N TYR A 32 4.20 19.56 -2.09
CA TYR A 32 4.38 20.88 -2.68
C TYR A 32 5.85 21.32 -2.61
N LEU A 33 6.52 21.10 -1.49
CA LEU A 33 7.95 21.41 -1.36
C LEU A 33 8.78 20.64 -2.39
N THR A 34 8.46 19.36 -2.60
CA THR A 34 9.14 18.52 -3.61
C THR A 34 8.84 19.00 -5.03
N GLY A 35 7.63 19.49 -5.32
CA GLY A 35 7.30 20.08 -6.61
C GLY A 35 8.01 21.41 -6.85
N VAL A 36 8.08 22.27 -5.83
CA VAL A 36 8.78 23.56 -5.88
C VAL A 36 10.30 23.37 -6.05
N CYS A 37 10.86 22.29 -5.49
CA CYS A 37 12.25 21.90 -5.68
C CYS A 37 12.64 21.86 -7.16
N HIS A 38 11.77 21.37 -8.05
CA HIS A 38 12.04 21.30 -9.48
C HIS A 38 12.34 22.68 -10.09
N PHE A 39 11.66 23.73 -9.64
CA PHE A 39 11.83 25.09 -10.17
C PHE A 39 12.94 25.87 -9.47
N LEU A 40 13.21 25.55 -8.19
CA LEU A 40 14.20 26.28 -7.39
C LEU A 40 15.61 25.70 -7.48
N LYS A 41 15.75 24.45 -7.95
CA LYS A 41 17.05 23.78 -8.06
C LYS A 41 18.02 24.50 -9.00
N ASP A 42 17.50 25.09 -10.08
CA ASP A 42 18.32 25.85 -11.03
C ASP A 42 18.79 27.20 -10.47
N LEU A 43 18.07 27.74 -9.47
CA LEU A 43 18.38 29.02 -8.83
C LEU A 43 19.21 28.87 -7.54
N TYR A 44 19.06 27.73 -6.86
CA TYR A 44 19.70 27.47 -5.57
C TYR A 44 20.26 26.04 -5.55
N SER A 45 21.58 25.90 -5.74
CA SER A 45 22.27 24.60 -5.77
C SER A 45 22.15 23.81 -4.46
N ASP A 46 22.08 24.52 -3.33
CA ASP A 46 22.01 23.92 -1.99
C ASP A 46 20.58 23.59 -1.55
N PHE A 47 19.59 23.74 -2.42
CA PHE A 47 18.20 23.43 -2.07
C PHE A 47 18.02 21.96 -1.69
N ASP A 48 18.58 21.04 -2.49
CA ASP A 48 18.47 19.59 -2.27
C ASP A 48 19.12 19.17 -0.94
N THR A 49 20.28 19.73 -0.62
CA THR A 49 21.01 19.45 0.63
C THR A 49 20.23 20.00 1.83
N ASN A 50 19.70 21.22 1.71
CA ASN A 50 18.88 21.84 2.76
C ASN A 50 17.54 21.12 2.98
N GLN A 51 16.89 20.62 1.92
CA GLN A 51 15.64 19.86 2.02
C GLN A 51 15.85 18.52 2.73
N ARG A 52 17.01 17.87 2.49
CA ARG A 52 17.37 16.60 3.14
C ARG A 52 17.91 16.77 4.56
N HIS A 53 18.09 18.00 5.03
CA HIS A 53 18.56 18.25 6.39
C HIS A 53 17.60 17.69 7.44
N LEU A 54 18.16 17.12 8.53
CA LEU A 54 17.39 16.45 9.59
C LEU A 54 16.25 17.30 10.15
N MET A 55 16.47 18.61 10.30
CA MET A 55 15.43 19.54 10.77
C MET A 55 14.21 19.59 9.83
N VAL A 56 14.44 19.68 8.51
CA VAL A 56 13.36 19.76 7.51
C VAL A 56 12.63 18.42 7.43
N GLN A 57 13.37 17.30 7.51
CA GLN A 57 12.78 15.98 7.58
C GLN A 57 11.91 15.81 8.84
N ALA A 58 12.42 16.18 10.02
CA ALA A 58 11.69 16.10 11.28
C ALA A 58 10.40 16.93 11.23
N THR A 59 10.45 18.16 10.70
CA THR A 59 9.25 18.99 10.50
C THR A 59 8.28 18.36 9.48
N THR A 60 8.79 17.73 8.42
CA THR A 60 7.97 16.99 7.45
C THR A 60 7.24 15.82 8.10
N TYR A 61 7.93 15.04 8.94
CA TYR A 61 7.33 13.95 9.69
C TYR A 61 6.28 14.44 10.69
N GLY A 62 6.59 15.50 11.44
CA GLY A 62 5.65 16.13 12.37
C GLY A 62 4.40 16.64 11.65
N SER A 63 4.58 17.32 10.51
CA SER A 63 3.50 17.75 9.63
C SER A 63 2.62 16.59 9.18
N LYS A 64 3.19 15.53 8.61
CA LYS A 64 2.44 14.34 8.18
C LYS A 64 1.67 13.69 9.32
N LYS A 65 2.25 13.68 10.53
CA LYS A 65 1.61 13.14 11.73
C LYS A 65 0.42 14.01 12.17
N MET A 66 0.54 15.34 12.14
CA MET A 66 -0.54 16.26 12.50
C MET A 66 -1.66 16.31 11.45
N SER A 67 -1.30 16.23 10.17
CA SER A 67 -2.25 16.22 9.05
C SER A 67 -2.75 14.81 8.69
N GLY A 68 -2.49 13.82 9.55
CA GLY A 68 -2.97 12.46 9.37
C GLY A 68 -4.48 12.42 9.45
N ASN A 69 -5.15 12.47 8.29
CA ASN A 69 -6.56 12.12 8.21
C ASN A 69 -6.74 10.71 8.79
N PRO A 70 -7.82 10.44 9.54
CA PRO A 70 -8.15 9.07 9.90
C PRO A 70 -8.18 8.26 8.60
N MET A 71 -7.29 7.27 8.49
CA MET A 71 -7.36 6.38 7.35
C MET A 71 -8.73 5.71 7.43
N PHE A 72 -9.62 6.01 6.49
CA PHE A 72 -10.84 5.24 6.28
C PHE A 72 -10.41 3.88 5.72
N GLN A 73 -9.88 3.04 6.61
CA GLN A 73 -9.59 1.66 6.30
C GLN A 73 -10.93 0.98 6.04
N LYS A 74 -11.02 0.26 4.91
CA LYS A 74 -12.16 -0.63 4.69
C LYS A 74 -12.26 -1.58 5.88
N LEU A 75 -13.48 -1.82 6.36
CA LEU A 75 -13.70 -2.76 7.46
C LEU A 75 -13.00 -4.10 7.15
N PRO A 76 -12.34 -4.71 8.15
CA PRO A 76 -11.67 -5.98 7.93
C PRO A 76 -12.69 -7.03 7.49
N LEU A 77 -12.26 -7.95 6.62
CA LEU A 77 -13.05 -9.13 6.33
C LEU A 77 -13.18 -9.93 7.63
N GLN A 78 -14.41 -10.23 8.04
CA GLN A 78 -14.69 -11.01 9.24
C GLN A 78 -15.18 -12.41 8.85
N LEU A 79 -15.08 -13.35 9.80
CA LEU A 79 -15.58 -14.70 9.62
C LEU A 79 -17.09 -14.74 9.31
N SER A 80 -17.87 -13.83 9.91
CA SER A 80 -19.30 -13.68 9.62
C SER A 80 -19.57 -13.38 8.14
N HIS A 81 -18.70 -12.61 7.50
CA HIS A 81 -18.82 -12.27 6.09
C HIS A 81 -18.55 -13.50 5.23
N LEU A 82 -17.53 -14.29 5.56
CA LEU A 82 -17.24 -15.55 4.86
C LEU A 82 -18.41 -16.54 4.94
N ILE A 83 -18.98 -16.73 6.12
CA ILE A 83 -20.13 -17.63 6.32
C ILE A 83 -21.32 -17.17 5.44
N ALA A 84 -21.60 -15.88 5.42
CA ALA A 84 -22.66 -15.32 4.57
C ALA A 84 -22.37 -15.54 3.08
N PHE A 85 -21.13 -15.32 2.63
CA PHE A 85 -20.74 -15.58 1.23
C PHE A 85 -20.84 -17.05 0.84
N CYS A 86 -20.36 -17.96 1.68
CA CYS A 86 -20.47 -19.41 1.43
C CYS A 86 -21.94 -19.85 1.38
N PHE A 87 -22.80 -19.30 2.24
CA PHE A 87 -24.23 -19.56 2.21
C PHE A 87 -24.88 -19.07 0.90
N LEU A 88 -24.60 -17.83 0.49
CA LEU A 88 -25.12 -17.26 -0.77
C LEU A 88 -24.61 -18.01 -2.00
N ALA A 89 -23.34 -18.41 -2.02
CA ALA A 89 -22.76 -19.18 -3.10
C ALA A 89 -23.42 -20.57 -3.24
N ASN A 90 -23.72 -21.23 -2.12
CA ASN A 90 -24.46 -22.49 -2.11
C ASN A 90 -25.90 -22.34 -2.61
N ILE A 91 -26.58 -21.22 -2.29
CA ILE A 91 -27.93 -20.94 -2.81
C ILE A 91 -27.91 -20.70 -4.32
N SER A 92 -26.95 -19.89 -4.80
CA SER A 92 -26.82 -19.59 -6.22
C SER A 92 -26.50 -20.84 -7.03
N GLY A 93 -25.64 -21.72 -6.50
CA GLY A 93 -25.19 -22.94 -7.20
C GLY A 93 -24.35 -22.65 -8.46
N SER A 94 -24.05 -21.39 -8.75
CA SER A 94 -23.20 -20.97 -9.85
C SER A 94 -21.75 -21.35 -9.56
N TYR A 95 -21.09 -21.93 -10.57
CA TYR A 95 -19.66 -22.26 -10.50
C TYR A 95 -18.80 -21.05 -10.12
N ASN A 96 -19.12 -19.86 -10.65
CA ASN A 96 -18.35 -18.65 -10.40
C ASN A 96 -18.47 -18.19 -8.94
N ASP A 97 -19.64 -18.35 -8.33
CA ASP A 97 -19.89 -17.92 -6.94
C ASP A 97 -19.22 -18.88 -5.96
N LEU A 98 -19.26 -20.19 -6.25
CA LEU A 98 -18.54 -21.20 -5.49
C LEU A 98 -17.02 -20.99 -5.59
N LEU A 99 -16.50 -20.77 -6.80
CA LEU A 99 -15.08 -20.48 -7.01
C LEU A 99 -14.66 -19.21 -6.26
N PHE A 100 -15.47 -18.16 -6.32
CA PHE A 100 -15.20 -16.92 -5.59
C PHE A 100 -15.18 -17.13 -4.07
N ALA A 101 -16.14 -17.89 -3.52
CA ALA A 101 -16.17 -18.22 -2.11
C ALA A 101 -14.95 -19.05 -1.67
N THR A 102 -14.50 -20.01 -2.50
CA THR A 102 -13.29 -20.78 -2.25
C THR A 102 -12.04 -19.90 -2.24
N ILE A 103 -11.87 -19.02 -3.24
CA ILE A 103 -10.73 -18.08 -3.31
C ILE A 103 -10.73 -17.16 -2.09
N LEU A 104 -11.89 -16.60 -1.72
CA LEU A 104 -12.02 -15.70 -0.57
C LEU A 104 -11.67 -16.41 0.74
N SER A 105 -12.07 -17.67 0.89
CA SER A 105 -11.73 -18.50 2.05
C SER A 105 -10.21 -18.75 2.10
N CYS A 106 -9.58 -19.09 0.96
CA CYS A 106 -8.14 -19.25 0.88
C CYS A 106 -7.38 -17.95 1.22
N CYS A 107 -7.88 -16.78 0.79
CA CYS A 107 -7.31 -15.48 1.16
C CYS A 107 -7.34 -15.27 2.67
N PHE A 108 -8.48 -15.55 3.30
CA PHE A 108 -8.69 -15.28 4.72
C PHE A 108 -7.88 -16.21 5.62
N TYR A 109 -7.91 -17.52 5.37
CA TYR A 109 -7.18 -18.50 6.17
C TYR A 109 -5.68 -18.54 5.84
N GLY A 110 -5.31 -18.29 4.58
CA GLY A 110 -3.91 -18.21 4.13
C GLY A 110 -3.25 -16.85 4.38
N TYR A 111 -3.95 -15.89 4.98
CA TYR A 111 -3.48 -14.50 5.16
C TYR A 111 -2.94 -13.84 3.87
N CYS A 112 -3.47 -14.26 2.73
CA CYS A 112 -3.02 -13.81 1.41
C CYS A 112 -3.80 -12.57 0.95
N GLN A 113 -3.12 -11.71 0.20
CA GLN A 113 -3.81 -10.61 -0.47
C GLN A 113 -4.64 -11.17 -1.63
N SER A 114 -5.92 -10.78 -1.73
CA SER A 114 -6.80 -11.26 -2.80
C SER A 114 -6.26 -10.96 -4.20
N GLY A 115 -5.52 -9.85 -4.36
CA GLY A 115 -4.85 -9.51 -5.62
C GLY A 115 -3.71 -10.43 -6.04
N GLU A 116 -3.24 -11.31 -5.16
CA GLU A 116 -2.23 -12.34 -5.47
C GLU A 116 -2.89 -13.66 -5.91
N LEU A 117 -4.13 -13.91 -5.47
CA LEU A 117 -4.91 -15.11 -5.80
C LEU A 117 -5.77 -14.97 -7.06
N ILE A 118 -5.98 -13.74 -7.54
CA ILE A 118 -6.88 -13.43 -8.65
C ILE A 118 -6.08 -13.05 -9.90
N TRP A 119 -6.51 -13.59 -11.05
CA TRP A 119 -6.00 -13.16 -12.35
C TRP A 119 -6.48 -11.75 -12.69
N LYS A 120 -5.54 -10.82 -12.88
CA LYS A 120 -5.87 -9.42 -13.18
C LYS A 120 -6.47 -9.29 -14.58
N ASN A 121 -7.44 -8.40 -14.74
CA ASN A 121 -8.05 -8.15 -16.06
C ASN A 121 -7.10 -7.39 -17.01
N ASP A 122 -6.24 -6.52 -16.46
CA ASP A 122 -5.24 -5.81 -17.25
C ASP A 122 -4.07 -6.72 -17.64
N LYS A 123 -3.91 -6.93 -18.96
CA LYS A 123 -2.87 -7.79 -19.54
C LYS A 123 -1.45 -7.31 -19.21
N GLN A 124 -1.23 -6.02 -18.98
CA GLN A 124 0.09 -5.50 -18.64
C GLN A 124 0.52 -5.87 -17.22
N LEU A 125 -0.45 -6.17 -16.34
CA LEU A 125 -0.21 -6.53 -14.94
C LEU A 125 -0.27 -8.04 -14.68
N GLN A 126 -0.57 -8.81 -15.72
CA GLN A 126 -0.61 -10.27 -15.70
C GLN A 126 0.81 -10.83 -15.70
N ASP A 127 1.06 -11.77 -14.80
CA ASP A 127 2.34 -12.44 -14.68
C ASP A 127 2.10 -13.94 -14.48
N PHE A 128 2.49 -14.74 -15.48
CA PHE A 128 2.31 -16.19 -15.45
C PHE A 128 3.10 -16.87 -14.35
N CYS A 129 4.20 -16.26 -13.89
CA CYS A 129 5.00 -16.76 -12.77
C CYS A 129 4.29 -16.56 -11.42
N LYS A 130 3.23 -15.76 -11.37
CA LYS A 130 2.43 -15.51 -10.15
C LYS A 130 1.14 -16.33 -10.10
N ILE A 131 0.84 -17.12 -11.13
CA ILE A 131 -0.39 -17.92 -11.20
C ILE A 131 -0.24 -19.16 -10.32
N ILE A 132 -1.15 -19.31 -9.37
CA ILE A 132 -1.34 -20.58 -8.68
C ILE A 132 -2.06 -21.52 -9.63
N LYS A 133 -1.39 -22.60 -10.02
CA LYS A 133 -2.01 -23.63 -10.87
C LYS A 133 -2.94 -24.46 -10.01
N HIS A 134 -4.17 -24.69 -10.47
CA HIS A 134 -5.12 -25.59 -9.81
C HIS A 134 -4.53 -27.00 -9.57
N SER A 135 -3.63 -27.47 -10.44
CA SER A 135 -2.93 -28.75 -10.28
C SER A 135 -2.00 -28.83 -9.08
N LEU A 136 -1.64 -27.70 -8.48
CA LEU A 136 -0.80 -27.61 -7.28
C LEU A 136 -1.64 -27.47 -6.00
N PHE A 137 -2.97 -27.42 -6.12
CA PHE A 137 -3.87 -27.45 -4.99
C PHE A 137 -4.13 -28.91 -4.59
N VAL A 138 -3.68 -29.28 -3.39
CA VAL A 138 -3.85 -30.62 -2.83
C VAL A 138 -4.87 -30.54 -1.71
N LEU A 139 -6.06 -31.10 -1.96
CA LEU A 139 -7.07 -31.28 -0.93
C LEU A 139 -6.84 -32.61 -0.22
N GLN A 140 -6.44 -32.58 1.05
CA GLN A 140 -6.44 -33.74 1.93
C GLN A 140 -7.69 -33.74 2.81
N LYS A 141 -7.91 -34.85 3.54
CA LYS A 141 -9.16 -35.10 4.28
C LYS A 141 -9.46 -34.07 5.36
N ASN A 142 -8.42 -33.45 5.93
CA ASN A 142 -8.51 -32.41 6.95
C ASN A 142 -7.83 -31.09 6.55
N ASP A 143 -6.90 -31.12 5.60
CA ASP A 143 -6.08 -29.96 5.28
C ASP A 143 -6.14 -29.66 3.79
N ALA A 144 -6.01 -28.39 3.43
CA ALA A 144 -5.84 -27.98 2.04
C ALA A 144 -4.49 -27.30 1.87
N GLN A 145 -3.66 -27.81 0.96
CA GLN A 145 -2.35 -27.25 0.69
C GLN A 145 -2.29 -26.65 -0.72
N TYR A 146 -1.66 -25.49 -0.85
CA TYR A 146 -1.34 -24.93 -2.16
C TYR A 146 -0.02 -24.18 -2.17
N HIS A 147 0.65 -24.23 -3.32
CA HIS A 147 1.93 -23.57 -3.54
C HIS A 147 1.73 -22.21 -4.20
N ILE A 148 2.20 -21.14 -3.56
CA ILE A 148 2.31 -19.81 -4.17
C ILE A 148 3.70 -19.69 -4.79
N PRO A 149 3.83 -19.62 -6.12
CA PRO A 149 5.13 -19.59 -6.79
C PRO A 149 5.91 -18.29 -6.53
N TYR A 150 5.22 -17.20 -6.19
CA TYR A 150 5.85 -15.89 -6.04
C TYR A 150 5.21 -15.09 -4.92
N ASN A 151 6.02 -14.68 -3.94
CA ASN A 151 5.63 -13.76 -2.88
C ASN A 151 6.61 -12.57 -2.89
N LYS A 152 6.11 -11.33 -2.82
CA LYS A 152 6.98 -10.13 -2.74
C LYS A 152 7.84 -10.10 -1.47
N SER A 153 7.44 -10.86 -0.46
CA SER A 153 8.14 -10.97 0.81
C SER A 153 9.25 -12.03 0.77
N ASP A 154 9.32 -12.84 -0.28
CA ASP A 154 10.36 -13.84 -0.48
C ASP A 154 11.51 -13.25 -1.32
N PRO A 155 12.68 -12.98 -0.73
CA PRO A 155 13.83 -12.43 -1.44
C PRO A 155 14.47 -13.43 -2.43
N PHE A 156 14.17 -14.73 -2.34
CA PHE A 156 14.77 -15.77 -3.17
C PHE A 156 13.84 -16.29 -4.27
N TYR A 157 12.58 -15.83 -4.31
CA TYR A 157 11.59 -16.21 -5.32
C TYR A 157 11.38 -17.73 -5.45
N HIS A 158 11.52 -18.47 -4.36
CA HIS A 158 11.24 -19.91 -4.29
C HIS A 158 9.75 -20.20 -4.12
N GLY A 159 8.98 -19.21 -3.67
CA GLY A 159 7.56 -19.38 -3.40
C GLY A 159 7.31 -19.89 -1.98
N THR A 160 6.04 -20.04 -1.63
CA THR A 160 5.62 -20.43 -0.27
C THR A 160 4.49 -21.43 -0.35
N ASP A 161 4.64 -22.54 0.38
CA ASP A 161 3.55 -23.50 0.57
C ASP A 161 2.66 -23.02 1.70
N ILE A 162 1.36 -22.93 1.41
CA ILE A 162 0.34 -22.56 2.39
C ILE A 162 -0.47 -23.79 2.73
N LEU A 163 -0.52 -24.09 4.02
CA LEU A 163 -1.34 -25.15 4.60
C LEU A 163 -2.53 -24.50 5.30
N LEU A 164 -3.73 -24.86 4.86
CA LEU A 164 -5.00 -24.50 5.48
C LEU A 164 -5.42 -25.68 6.37
N ILE A 165 -5.55 -25.44 7.68
CA ILE A 165 -6.04 -26.37 8.71
C ILE A 165 -7.42 -25.89 9.17
#